data_AF-A0A7J4RUF7-F1
#
_entry.id   AF-A0A7J4RUF7-F1
#
_cell.length_a   1.000
_cell.length_b   1.000
_cell.length_c   1.000
_cell.angle_alpha   90.00
_cell.angle_beta   90.00
_cell.angle_gamma   90.00
#
_symmetry.space_group_name_H-M   'P 1'
#
loop_
_entity.id
_entity.type
_entity.pdbx_description
1 polymer ?
#
loop_
_entity_poly.entity_id
_entity_poly.type
_entity_poly.pdbx_seq_one_letter_code
_entity_poly.pdbx_strand_id
1 'polypeptide(L)'
;MSKAEALPPNMLINQMLIQYLGQRSAFSISEYMPVRRVLLMKLLEKFTEKEVASIAKSIARASTKKIILRLRQEHNVMTSIDVVESLIRISNYKYKHDVNYGIHSFTIQHNLGKKWAVYLYEIYNSVLRQFKFKKIEINVSDKQLIFTVIMKIII
;
A
#
# COMPACT_ATOMS: atom_id res chain seq x y z
N MET A 1 23.42 29.35 10.51
CA MET A 1 22.20 28.85 9.82
C MET A 1 22.62 28.33 8.46
N SER A 2 22.55 27.01 8.22
CA SER A 2 23.09 26.39 7.00
C SER A 2 22.12 26.56 5.82
N LYS A 3 22.64 27.06 4.70
CA LYS A 3 21.95 27.26 3.44
C LYS A 3 21.86 25.89 2.76
N ALA A 4 20.66 25.31 2.64
CA ALA A 4 20.48 24.10 1.85
C ALA A 4 20.85 24.40 0.39
N GLU A 5 21.97 23.86 -0.08
CA GLU A 5 22.40 24.00 -1.47
C GLU A 5 21.39 23.32 -2.38
N ALA A 6 20.81 24.08 -3.30
CA ALA A 6 19.92 23.54 -4.31
C ALA A 6 20.70 22.56 -5.20
N LEU A 7 20.19 21.34 -5.34
CA LEU A 7 20.82 20.31 -6.16
C LEU A 7 21.00 20.81 -7.60
N PRO A 8 22.17 20.57 -8.24
CA PRO A 8 22.40 21.01 -9.60
C PRO A 8 21.43 20.30 -10.57
N PRO A 9 20.99 20.98 -11.65
CA PRO A 9 19.91 20.49 -12.52
C PRO A 9 20.16 19.10 -13.12
N ASN A 10 21.41 18.77 -13.42
CA ASN A 10 21.82 17.47 -13.94
C ASN A 10 21.62 16.32 -12.94
N MET A 11 21.85 16.55 -11.64
CA MET A 11 21.53 15.57 -10.61
C MET A 11 20.02 15.40 -10.45
N LEU A 12 19.25 16.48 -10.53
CA LEU A 12 17.79 16.42 -10.42
C LEU A 12 17.19 15.62 -11.59
N ILE A 13 17.65 15.87 -12.82
CA ILE A 13 17.27 15.12 -14.01
C ILE A 13 17.64 13.64 -13.86
N ASN A 14 18.85 13.34 -13.40
CA ASN A 14 19.29 11.96 -13.21
C ASN A 14 18.47 11.23 -12.13
N GLN A 15 18.13 11.93 -11.03
CA GLN A 15 17.25 11.38 -9.99
C GLN A 15 15.83 11.14 -10.49
N MET A 16 15.28 12.05 -11.30
CA MET A 16 13.96 11.86 -11.94
C MET A 16 13.97 10.65 -12.88
N LEU A 17 15.02 10.49 -13.68
CA LEU A 17 15.21 9.33 -14.56
C LEU A 17 15.34 8.03 -13.76
N ILE A 18 16.15 8.00 -12.70
CA ILE A 18 16.30 6.83 -11.83
C ILE A 18 14.97 6.47 -11.15
N GLN A 19 14.21 7.45 -10.66
CA GLN A 19 12.88 7.21 -10.09
C GLN A 19 11.89 6.67 -11.13
N TYR A 20 11.88 7.26 -12.33
CA TYR A 20 11.02 6.85 -13.43
C TYR A 20 11.34 5.44 -13.94
N LEU A 21 12.62 5.12 -14.10
CA LEU A 21 13.10 3.82 -14.56
C LEU A 21 13.02 2.75 -13.46
N GLY A 22 13.32 3.11 -12.21
CA GLY A 22 13.19 2.23 -11.05
C GLY A 22 11.73 1.82 -10.78
N GLN A 23 10.78 2.71 -11.04
CA GLN A 23 9.36 2.34 -11.08
C GLN A 23 9.08 1.30 -12.17
N ARG A 24 9.63 1.45 -13.39
CA ARG A 24 9.49 0.47 -14.49
C ARG A 24 9.99 -0.93 -14.14
N SER A 25 11.09 -1.08 -13.40
CA SER A 25 11.55 -2.40 -12.94
C SER A 25 10.61 -3.09 -11.94
N ALA A 26 9.82 -2.32 -11.17
CA ALA A 26 8.79 -2.85 -10.29
C ALA A 26 7.51 -3.30 -11.02
N PHE A 27 7.30 -2.86 -12.28
CA PHE A 27 6.20 -3.34 -13.14
C PHE A 27 6.45 -4.74 -13.73
N SER A 28 7.53 -5.44 -13.35
CA SER A 28 7.64 -6.88 -13.61
C SER A 28 6.61 -7.70 -12.81
N ILE A 29 5.85 -7.07 -11.89
CA ILE A 29 4.66 -7.66 -11.29
C ILE A 29 3.51 -7.62 -12.30
N SER A 30 3.41 -8.67 -13.11
CA SER A 30 2.44 -8.90 -14.20
C SER A 30 0.94 -8.81 -13.82
N GLU A 31 0.60 -8.38 -12.61
CA GLU A 31 -0.76 -8.27 -12.08
C GLU A 31 -1.23 -6.81 -11.86
N TYR A 32 -0.34 -5.82 -12.03
CA TYR A 32 -0.69 -4.40 -11.90
C TYR A 32 -0.74 -3.71 -13.27
N MET A 33 -1.90 -3.13 -13.59
CA MET A 33 -2.07 -2.33 -14.81
C MET A 33 -2.44 -0.88 -14.46
N PRO A 34 -1.92 0.11 -15.19
CA PRO A 34 -2.35 1.49 -15.02
C PRO A 34 -3.81 1.64 -15.47
N VAL A 35 -4.65 2.22 -14.61
CA VAL A 35 -6.06 2.52 -14.90
C VAL A 35 -6.33 4.00 -14.69
N ARG A 36 -7.13 4.61 -15.58
CA ARG A 36 -7.56 6.00 -15.40
C ARG A 36 -8.38 6.14 -14.11
N ARG A 37 -7.98 7.06 -13.22
CA ARG A 37 -8.65 7.33 -11.94
C ARG A 37 -10.17 7.51 -12.09
N VAL A 38 -10.61 8.30 -13.06
CA VAL A 38 -12.04 8.57 -13.29
C VAL A 38 -12.82 7.31 -13.64
N LEU A 39 -12.22 6.42 -14.46
CA LEU A 39 -12.84 5.14 -14.81
C LEU A 39 -13.02 4.27 -13.56
N LEU A 40 -11.95 4.12 -12.77
CA LEU A 40 -11.99 3.34 -11.52
C LEU A 40 -13.08 3.86 -10.57
N MET A 41 -13.16 5.17 -10.38
CA MET A 41 -14.18 5.79 -9.53
C MET A 41 -15.60 5.51 -10.06
N LYS A 42 -15.82 5.66 -11.38
CA LYS A 42 -17.13 5.39 -12.02
C LYS A 42 -17.54 3.92 -11.93
N LEU A 43 -16.59 2.99 -12.00
CA LEU A 43 -16.85 1.57 -11.79
C LEU A 43 -17.21 1.29 -10.33
N LEU A 44 -16.46 1.84 -9.37
CA LEU A 44 -16.76 1.67 -7.94
C LEU A 44 -18.12 2.25 -7.54
N GLU A 45 -18.61 3.30 -8.21
CA GLU A 45 -19.95 3.83 -8.00
C GLU A 45 -21.05 2.76 -8.17
N LYS A 46 -20.83 1.74 -9.03
CA LYS A 46 -21.80 0.68 -9.32
C LYS A 46 -21.93 -0.40 -8.24
N PHE A 47 -21.01 -0.45 -7.28
CA PHE A 47 -20.98 -1.48 -6.23
C PHE A 47 -21.26 -0.88 -4.85
N THR A 48 -21.90 -1.64 -3.98
CA THR A 48 -22.00 -1.32 -2.55
C THR A 48 -20.65 -1.53 -1.85
N GLU A 49 -20.45 -0.90 -0.68
CA GLU A 49 -19.24 -1.13 0.13
C GLU A 49 -19.06 -2.61 0.51
N LYS A 50 -20.17 -3.33 0.73
CA LYS A 50 -20.15 -4.78 1.03
C LYS A 50 -19.67 -5.61 -0.15
N GLU A 51 -20.13 -5.31 -1.36
CA GLU A 51 -19.67 -5.98 -2.58
C GLU A 51 -18.20 -5.71 -2.83
N VAL A 52 -17.75 -4.45 -2.68
CA VAL A 52 -16.32 -4.10 -2.81
C VAL A 52 -15.47 -4.85 -1.80
N ALA A 53 -15.90 -4.95 -0.53
CA ALA A 53 -15.19 -5.72 0.49
C ALA A 53 -15.16 -7.22 0.15
N SER A 54 -16.24 -7.77 -0.42
CA SER A 54 -16.31 -9.18 -0.85
C SER A 54 -15.34 -9.47 -2.00
N ILE A 55 -15.32 -8.58 -3.01
CA ILE A 55 -14.38 -8.65 -4.14
C ILE A 55 -12.94 -8.59 -3.63
N ALA A 56 -12.62 -7.63 -2.76
CA ALA A 56 -11.28 -7.50 -2.18
C ALA A 56 -10.85 -8.76 -1.42
N LYS A 57 -11.74 -9.34 -0.60
CA LYS A 57 -11.48 -10.60 0.12
C LYS A 57 -11.24 -11.78 -0.84
N SER A 58 -12.02 -11.86 -1.92
CA SER A 58 -11.86 -12.90 -2.93
C SER A 58 -10.48 -12.81 -3.62
N ILE A 59 -10.11 -11.61 -4.08
CA ILE A 59 -8.81 -11.32 -4.69
C ILE A 59 -7.69 -11.66 -3.70
N ALA A 60 -7.79 -11.17 -2.46
CA ALA A 60 -6.77 -11.41 -1.46
C ALA A 60 -6.57 -12.92 -1.19
N ARG A 61 -7.63 -13.71 -1.08
CA ARG A 61 -7.50 -15.17 -0.93
C ARG A 61 -6.77 -15.83 -2.09
N ALA A 62 -7.01 -15.35 -3.32
CA ALA A 62 -6.41 -15.92 -4.52
C ALA A 62 -4.93 -15.52 -4.71
N SER A 63 -4.56 -14.28 -4.39
CA SER A 63 -3.25 -13.72 -4.75
C SER A 63 -2.29 -13.49 -3.57
N THR A 64 -2.79 -13.35 -2.33
CA THR A 64 -1.97 -12.92 -1.18
C THR A 64 -0.73 -13.80 -0.97
N LYS A 65 -0.86 -15.14 -1.05
CA LYS A 65 0.27 -16.05 -0.85
C LYS A 65 1.35 -15.85 -1.93
N LYS A 66 0.94 -15.68 -3.19
CA LYS A 66 1.85 -15.44 -4.32
C LYS A 66 2.58 -14.11 -4.16
N ILE A 67 1.84 -13.06 -3.81
CA ILE A 67 2.37 -11.71 -3.55
C ILE A 67 3.41 -11.77 -2.41
N ILE A 68 3.11 -12.41 -1.28
CA ILE A 68 4.06 -12.53 -0.16
C ILE A 68 5.33 -13.26 -0.57
N LEU A 69 5.21 -14.41 -1.25
CA LEU A 69 6.36 -15.20 -1.69
C LEU A 69 7.26 -14.41 -2.65
N ARG A 70 6.64 -13.66 -3.56
CA ARG A 70 7.36 -12.82 -4.51
C ARG A 70 8.09 -11.67 -3.82
N LEU A 71 7.41 -10.93 -2.95
CA LEU A 71 8.03 -9.81 -2.23
C LEU A 71 9.18 -10.28 -1.30
N ARG A 72 9.09 -11.49 -0.76
CA ARG A 72 10.20 -12.13 -0.03
C ARG A 72 11.42 -12.36 -0.91
N GLN A 73 11.22 -12.82 -2.15
CA GLN A 73 12.30 -13.07 -3.10
C GLN A 73 12.91 -11.78 -3.64
N GLU A 74 12.08 -10.81 -4.03
CA GLU A 74 12.51 -9.59 -4.72
C GLU A 74 13.03 -8.50 -3.75
N HIS A 75 12.54 -8.48 -2.51
CA HIS A 75 12.79 -7.36 -1.58
C HIS A 75 13.22 -7.79 -0.17
N ASN A 76 13.51 -9.08 0.07
CA ASN A 76 13.93 -9.62 1.37
C ASN A 76 13.00 -9.23 2.54
N VAL A 77 11.71 -9.16 2.25
CA VAL A 77 10.66 -8.74 3.18
C VAL A 77 10.34 -9.87 4.16
N MET A 78 10.62 -9.69 5.46
CA MET A 78 10.50 -10.76 6.45
C MET A 78 9.19 -10.71 7.26
N THR A 79 8.61 -9.52 7.47
CA THR A 79 7.40 -9.33 8.28
C THR A 79 6.17 -8.97 7.42
N SER A 80 4.96 -9.12 7.96
CA SER A 80 3.74 -8.66 7.27
C SER A 80 3.70 -7.15 7.07
N ILE A 81 4.32 -6.40 7.98
CA ILE A 81 4.40 -4.94 7.91
C ILE A 81 5.23 -4.54 6.69
N ASP A 82 6.37 -5.20 6.49
CA ASP A 82 7.22 -5.01 5.32
C ASP A 82 6.47 -5.35 4.01
N VAL A 83 5.63 -6.39 4.02
CA VAL A 83 4.78 -6.76 2.85
C VAL A 83 3.78 -5.65 2.56
N VAL A 84 3.06 -5.19 3.58
CA VAL A 84 2.06 -4.12 3.45
C VAL A 84 2.72 -2.82 2.98
N GLU A 85 3.84 -2.43 3.57
CA GLU A 85 4.58 -1.24 3.17
C GLU A 85 5.10 -1.35 1.74
N SER A 86 5.59 -2.52 1.32
CA SER A 86 5.99 -2.76 -0.06
C SER A 86 4.82 -2.60 -1.04
N LEU A 87 3.63 -3.12 -0.70
CA LEU A 87 2.43 -2.95 -1.52
C LEU A 87 2.00 -1.48 -1.64
N ILE A 88 2.12 -0.70 -0.56
CA ILE A 88 1.83 0.73 -0.57
C ILE A 88 2.82 1.47 -1.50
N ARG A 89 4.12 1.15 -1.40
CA ARG A 89 5.18 1.73 -2.23
C ARG A 89 4.99 1.41 -3.73
N ILE A 90 4.68 0.16 -4.06
CA ILE A 90 4.43 -0.28 -5.44
C ILE A 90 3.19 0.41 -6.02
N SER A 91 2.18 0.67 -5.18
CA SER A 91 0.97 1.41 -5.59
C SER A 91 1.23 2.91 -5.81
N ASN A 92 2.43 3.40 -5.51
CA ASN A 92 2.87 4.79 -5.69
C ASN A 92 1.95 5.81 -4.97
N TYR A 93 1.41 5.45 -3.81
CA TYR A 93 0.69 6.39 -2.96
C TYR A 93 1.65 7.25 -2.16
N LYS A 94 1.25 8.51 -1.91
CA LYS A 94 1.85 9.28 -0.83
C LYS A 94 1.41 8.64 0.49
N TYR A 95 2.34 8.24 1.33
CA TYR A 95 2.02 7.66 2.63
C TYR A 95 2.99 8.12 3.72
N LYS A 96 2.53 8.03 4.97
CA LYS A 96 3.35 8.16 6.18
C LYS A 96 3.27 6.86 6.97
N HIS A 97 4.41 6.42 7.49
CA HIS A 97 4.51 5.28 8.40
C HIS A 97 5.18 5.75 9.68
N ASP A 98 4.43 5.75 10.79
CA ASP A 98 4.91 6.10 12.12
C ASP A 98 4.98 4.85 12.99
N VAL A 99 6.04 4.70 13.78
CA VAL A 99 6.21 3.59 14.72
C VAL A 99 6.36 4.14 16.13
N ASN A 100 5.48 3.75 17.04
CA ASN A 100 5.52 4.18 18.43
C ASN A 100 5.24 3.01 19.38
N TYR A 101 6.19 2.64 20.26
CA TYR A 101 6.08 1.52 21.20
C TYR A 101 5.58 0.20 20.55
N GLY A 102 6.02 -0.13 19.33
CA GLY A 102 5.58 -1.33 18.61
C GLY A 102 4.20 -1.22 17.95
N ILE A 103 3.61 -0.02 17.94
CA ILE A 103 2.39 0.31 17.21
C ILE A 103 2.80 0.96 15.89
N HIS A 104 2.42 0.33 14.78
CA HIS A 104 2.64 0.84 13.43
C HIS A 104 1.39 1.56 12.94
N SER A 105 1.53 2.83 12.59
CA SER A 105 0.44 3.64 12.02
C SER A 105 0.77 4.01 10.58
N PHE A 106 -0.13 3.66 9.67
CA PHE A 106 -0.03 4.00 8.26
C PHE A 106 -1.11 5.02 7.89
N THR A 107 -0.70 6.12 7.25
CA THR A 107 -1.60 7.10 6.64
C THR A 107 -1.36 7.11 5.14
N ILE A 108 -2.30 6.62 4.34
CA ILE A 108 -2.19 6.51 2.88
C ILE A 108 -3.13 7.52 2.22
N GLN A 109 -2.58 8.41 1.39
CA GLN A 109 -3.35 9.35 0.59
C GLN A 109 -3.65 8.75 -0.79
N HIS A 110 -4.93 8.52 -1.09
CA HIS A 110 -5.36 7.92 -2.36
C HIS A 110 -6.39 8.76 -3.13
N ASN A 111 -7.23 9.55 -2.45
CA ASN A 111 -8.27 10.40 -3.06
C ASN A 111 -9.22 9.66 -4.03
N LEU A 112 -9.60 8.43 -3.73
CA LEU A 112 -10.44 7.58 -4.61
C LEU A 112 -11.82 7.25 -4.00
N GLY A 113 -12.17 7.90 -2.89
CA GLY A 113 -13.43 7.70 -2.18
C GLY A 113 -13.41 6.49 -1.25
N LYS A 114 -14.41 6.44 -0.36
CA LYS A 114 -14.53 5.42 0.70
C LYS A 114 -14.52 3.98 0.19
N LYS A 115 -15.15 3.69 -0.95
CA LYS A 115 -15.16 2.34 -1.53
C LYS A 115 -13.75 1.85 -1.89
N TRP A 116 -12.89 2.72 -2.40
CA TRP A 116 -11.50 2.36 -2.64
C TRP A 116 -10.73 2.15 -1.34
N ALA A 117 -10.98 2.99 -0.34
CA ALA A 117 -10.37 2.82 0.97
C ALA A 117 -10.78 1.49 1.63
N VAL A 118 -12.03 1.06 1.46
CA VAL A 118 -12.53 -0.28 1.87
C VAL A 118 -11.80 -1.39 1.11
N TYR A 119 -11.63 -1.25 -0.21
CA TYR A 119 -10.87 -2.21 -1.01
C TYR A 119 -9.44 -2.38 -0.49
N LEU A 120 -8.70 -1.27 -0.36
CA LEU A 120 -7.32 -1.28 0.13
C LEU A 120 -7.22 -1.90 1.53
N TYR A 121 -8.13 -1.52 2.42
CA TYR A 121 -8.20 -2.07 3.77
C TYR A 121 -8.29 -3.60 3.76
N GLU A 122 -9.22 -4.18 2.99
CA GLU A 122 -9.41 -5.63 3.00
C GLU A 122 -8.21 -6.38 2.39
N ILE A 123 -7.54 -5.79 1.40
CA ILE A 123 -6.27 -6.33 0.87
C ILE A 123 -5.19 -6.35 1.98
N TYR A 124 -4.92 -5.21 2.62
CA TYR A 124 -3.87 -5.11 3.64
C TYR A 124 -4.18 -5.95 4.89
N ASN A 125 -5.44 -5.94 5.34
CA ASN A 125 -5.92 -6.77 6.43
C ASN A 125 -5.72 -8.27 6.13
N SER A 126 -5.97 -8.71 4.90
CA SER A 126 -5.73 -10.11 4.52
C SER A 126 -4.24 -10.48 4.59
N VAL A 127 -3.34 -9.57 4.20
CA VAL A 127 -1.89 -9.78 4.34
C VAL A 127 -1.50 -9.87 5.81
N LEU A 128 -1.97 -8.93 6.63
CA LEU A 128 -1.65 -8.89 8.06
C LEU A 128 -2.14 -10.14 8.81
N ARG A 129 -3.34 -10.63 8.47
CA ARG A 129 -3.91 -11.85 9.08
C ARG A 129 -3.10 -13.12 8.82
N GLN A 130 -2.40 -13.21 7.69
CA GLN A 130 -1.52 -14.36 7.40
C GLN A 130 -0.41 -14.53 8.44
N PHE A 131 -0.04 -13.45 9.12
CA PHE A 131 1.01 -13.44 10.14
C PHE A 131 0.46 -13.39 11.57
N LYS A 132 -0.80 -13.83 11.76
CA LYS A 132 -1.47 -13.96 13.08
C LYS A 132 -1.62 -12.65 13.87
N PHE A 133 -1.56 -11.48 13.22
CA PHE A 133 -1.91 -10.22 13.88
C PHE A 133 -3.41 -10.21 14.25
N LYS A 134 -3.72 -10.00 15.54
CA LYS A 134 -5.08 -10.15 16.10
C LYS A 134 -5.92 -8.87 16.09
N LYS A 135 -5.32 -7.68 16.11
CA LYS A 135 -6.06 -6.41 16.24
C LYS A 135 -5.48 -5.33 15.34
N ILE A 136 -6.31 -4.85 14.42
CA ILE A 136 -6.03 -3.71 13.55
C ILE A 136 -7.16 -2.71 13.81
N GLU A 137 -6.81 -1.48 14.18
CA GLU A 137 -7.77 -0.38 14.32
C GLU A 137 -7.71 0.44 13.03
N ILE A 138 -8.86 0.69 12.40
CA ILE A 138 -8.93 1.35 11.09
C ILE A 138 -9.83 2.56 11.17
N ASN A 139 -9.34 3.65 10.60
CA ASN A 139 -10.14 4.83 10.29
C ASN A 139 -10.13 5.05 8.78
N VAL A 140 -11.29 4.82 8.16
CA VAL A 140 -11.49 4.93 6.72
C VAL A 140 -12.16 6.28 6.41
N SER A 141 -11.57 7.05 5.49
CA SER A 141 -12.19 8.27 4.95
C SER A 141 -12.16 8.27 3.42
N ASP A 142 -12.80 9.25 2.78
CA ASP A 142 -12.83 9.36 1.31
C ASP A 142 -11.47 9.69 0.65
N LYS A 143 -10.60 10.39 1.38
CA LYS A 143 -9.35 10.92 0.84
C LYS A 143 -8.14 10.08 1.24
N GLN A 144 -8.22 9.51 2.44
CA GLN A 144 -7.15 8.78 3.05
C GLN A 144 -7.65 7.53 3.74
N LEU A 145 -6.79 6.51 3.72
CA LEU A 145 -6.92 5.34 4.57
C LEU A 145 -5.91 5.48 5.70
N ILE A 146 -6.38 5.46 6.94
CA ILE A 146 -5.53 5.38 8.13
C ILE A 146 -5.77 4.01 8.77
N PHE A 147 -4.72 3.24 8.98
CA PHE A 147 -4.83 2.01 9.75
C PHE A 147 -3.64 1.84 10.69
N THR A 148 -3.94 1.32 11.87
CA THR A 148 -3.01 1.10 12.95
C THR A 148 -2.92 -0.40 13.21
N VAL A 149 -1.70 -0.93 13.17
CA VAL A 149 -1.38 -2.32 13.50
C VAL A 149 -0.66 -2.35 14.83
N ILE A 150 -1.21 -3.06 15.80
CA ILE A 150 -0.57 -3.26 17.10
C ILE A 150 0.18 -4.59 17.05
N MET A 151 1.51 -4.55 17.18
CA MET A 151 2.29 -5.77 17.37
C MET A 151 2.13 -6.24 18.81
N LYS A 152 1.54 -7.42 19.02
CA LYS A 152 1.73 -8.09 20.31
C LYS A 152 3.17 -8.59 20.35
N ILE A 153 3.95 -8.09 21.30
CA ILE A 153 5.19 -8.74 21.72
C ILE A 153 4.78 -10.12 22.22
N ILE A 154 5.23 -11.17 21.53
CA ILE A 154 5.18 -12.52 22.08
C ILE A 154 6.26 -12.52 23.17
N ILE A 155 5.82 -12.44 24.42
CA ILE A 155 6.64 -12.75 25.60
C ILE A 155 6.56 -14.25 25.82
#